data_AF-A0A8C9JAI1-F1
#
_entry.id   AF-A0A8C9JAI1-F1
#
_cell.length_a   1.000
_cell.length_b   1.000
_cell.length_c   1.000
_cell.angle_alpha   90.00
_cell.angle_beta   90.00
_cell.angle_gamma   90.00
#
_symmetry.space_group_name_H-M   'P 1'
#
loop_
_entity.id
_entity.type
_entity.pdbx_description
1 polymer ?
#
loop_
_entity_poly.entity_id
_entity_poly.type
_entity_poly.pdbx_seq_one_letter_code
_entity_poly.pdbx_strand_id
1 'polypeptide(L)'
;GPPHLLLLWPGSLLLTATPSRPVEGGSVTLTCNVLVPSRRLDGPLQFCFFRDSRVLWPGWSSSPELQLPKVWREDSGSYWCEEKTMAARVARSPRVQIQVQRVPVCNVSLETQPPGGQVQKGERLALVCMVARGTGDITFLWYKGALGLNLETKTQRSLAAKYEIPAVRDSDTDKYYCAADNGYGPSLSELVSVTVRIPVSRPVLTIRGPGALAEVGDVVELRCEAQRGSPPILYRFYHKNVTLGRKGASFNLSLTAEHSGNYSCEADNGLGARRSEAVPLNVTGVHARTSPLSSLPSSSCFYVNSPAPLQGQSMYENGEEAYKNLHLNINDILQRTSSLPQYRPRGHASRTR
;
A
#
# COMPACT_ATOMS: atom_id res chain seq x y z
N GLY A 1 0.03 -44.03 -66.34
CA GLY A 1 0.31 -42.62 -66.65
C GLY A 1 1.26 -42.08 -65.61
N PRO A 2 2.29 -41.31 -65.97
CA PRO A 2 3.27 -40.82 -65.01
C PRO A 2 2.65 -39.79 -64.05
N PRO A 3 3.26 -39.56 -62.87
CA PRO A 3 2.70 -38.67 -61.87
C PRO A 3 2.81 -37.20 -62.31
N HIS A 4 1.81 -36.41 -61.95
CA HIS A 4 1.80 -34.96 -62.13
C HIS A 4 3.02 -34.33 -61.43
N LEU A 5 4.09 -34.07 -62.20
CA LEU A 5 5.12 -33.13 -61.81
C LEU A 5 4.43 -31.77 -61.61
N LEU A 6 4.47 -31.27 -60.39
CA LEU A 6 4.33 -29.83 -60.14
C LEU A 6 5.38 -29.14 -61.01
N LEU A 7 4.92 -28.48 -62.08
CA LEU A 7 5.75 -27.66 -62.94
C LEU A 7 6.26 -26.48 -62.10
N LEU A 8 7.43 -26.64 -61.48
CA LEU A 8 8.18 -25.53 -60.88
C LEU A 8 8.69 -24.66 -62.03
N TRP A 9 8.10 -23.48 -62.18
CA TRP A 9 8.55 -22.50 -63.17
C TRP A 9 9.96 -21.99 -62.79
N PRO A 10 10.89 -21.80 -63.76
CA PRO A 10 12.18 -21.18 -63.49
C PRO A 10 11.98 -19.76 -62.95
N GLY A 11 12.63 -19.42 -61.82
CA GLY A 11 12.41 -18.16 -61.11
C GLY A 11 11.33 -18.19 -60.01
N SER A 12 11.00 -19.37 -59.48
CA SER A 12 10.02 -19.50 -58.40
C SER A 12 10.50 -18.82 -57.11
N LEU A 13 9.73 -17.82 -56.66
CA LEU A 13 9.93 -17.11 -55.39
C LEU A 13 9.06 -17.71 -54.27
N LEU A 14 9.55 -17.66 -53.04
CA LEU A 14 8.82 -18.02 -51.83
C LEU A 14 8.99 -16.93 -50.77
N LEU A 15 7.88 -16.31 -50.37
CA LEU A 15 7.88 -15.41 -49.22
C LEU A 15 7.72 -16.22 -47.93
N THR A 16 8.60 -15.97 -46.96
CA THR A 16 8.50 -16.52 -45.60
C THR A 16 8.46 -15.38 -44.58
N ALA A 17 7.74 -15.58 -43.48
CA ALA A 17 7.66 -14.63 -42.38
C ALA A 17 8.17 -15.26 -41.09
N THR A 18 9.02 -14.55 -40.36
CA THR A 18 9.58 -14.98 -39.08
C THR A 18 9.33 -13.91 -38.01
N PRO A 19 8.59 -14.23 -36.93
CA PRO A 19 7.80 -15.45 -36.72
C PRO A 19 6.60 -15.54 -37.70
N SER A 20 6.12 -16.76 -37.97
CA SER A 20 4.97 -17.00 -38.86
C SER A 20 3.62 -16.58 -38.26
N ARG A 21 3.55 -16.51 -36.93
CA ARG A 21 2.41 -16.01 -36.16
C ARG A 21 2.89 -14.90 -35.23
N PRO A 22 3.09 -13.69 -35.75
CA PRO A 22 3.55 -12.57 -34.93
C PRO A 22 2.49 -12.12 -33.95
N VAL A 23 2.96 -11.49 -32.87
CA VAL A 23 2.13 -10.91 -31.83
C VAL A 23 2.17 -9.39 -31.94
N GLU A 24 1.08 -8.72 -31.60
CA GLU A 24 0.99 -7.25 -31.57
C GLU A 24 2.15 -6.61 -30.79
N GLY A 25 2.74 -5.57 -31.37
CA GLY A 25 3.89 -4.85 -30.82
C GLY A 25 5.24 -5.55 -31.04
N GLY A 26 5.24 -6.80 -31.50
CA GLY A 26 6.46 -7.53 -31.88
C GLY A 26 6.96 -7.16 -33.27
N SER A 27 8.13 -7.71 -33.65
CA SER A 27 8.71 -7.56 -34.98
C SER A 27 8.44 -8.77 -35.88
N VAL A 28 8.44 -8.52 -37.19
CA VAL A 28 8.35 -9.56 -38.23
C VAL A 28 9.42 -9.30 -39.26
N THR A 29 10.17 -10.35 -39.62
CA THR A 29 11.04 -10.33 -40.79
C THR A 29 10.41 -11.11 -41.92
N LEU A 30 10.18 -10.42 -43.03
CA LEU A 30 9.76 -11.00 -44.30
C LEU A 30 10.99 -11.32 -45.14
N THR A 31 11.11 -12.54 -45.61
CA THR A 31 12.24 -13.00 -46.45
C THR A 31 11.71 -13.52 -47.78
N CYS A 32 12.20 -12.95 -48.87
CA CYS A 32 11.86 -13.36 -50.24
C CYS A 32 12.93 -14.31 -50.77
N ASN A 33 12.65 -15.62 -50.74
CA ASN A 33 13.59 -16.67 -51.12
C ASN A 33 13.45 -17.03 -52.60
N VAL A 34 14.59 -17.21 -53.28
CA VAL A 34 14.65 -17.68 -54.67
C VAL A 34 14.92 -19.18 -54.67
N LEU A 35 13.90 -20.01 -54.98
CA LEU A 35 13.99 -21.47 -54.85
C LEU A 35 14.77 -22.14 -55.98
N VAL A 36 14.74 -21.55 -57.17
CA VAL A 36 15.54 -21.98 -58.31
C VAL A 36 16.38 -20.78 -58.73
N PRO A 37 17.70 -20.79 -58.49
CA PRO A 37 18.58 -19.81 -59.10
C PRO A 37 18.40 -19.94 -60.61
N SER A 38 17.83 -18.92 -61.25
CA SER A 38 17.74 -18.90 -62.70
C SER A 38 19.15 -19.13 -63.23
N ARG A 39 19.35 -20.24 -63.96
CA ARG A 39 20.66 -20.60 -64.51
C ARG A 39 21.15 -19.39 -65.32
N ARG A 40 22.18 -18.73 -64.79
CA ARG A 40 22.80 -17.48 -65.25
C ARG A 40 21.92 -16.24 -64.96
N LEU A 41 22.24 -15.52 -63.90
CA LEU A 41 21.83 -14.12 -63.77
C LEU A 41 23.05 -13.26 -63.43
N ASP A 42 23.43 -12.48 -64.43
CA ASP A 42 24.30 -11.32 -64.35
C ASP A 42 23.68 -10.25 -63.44
N GLY A 43 24.34 -9.95 -62.31
CA GLY A 43 24.13 -8.72 -61.55
C GLY A 43 23.25 -8.84 -60.28
N PRO A 44 23.14 -7.72 -59.53
CA PRO A 44 22.47 -7.68 -58.22
C PRO A 44 20.94 -7.79 -58.36
N LEU A 45 20.33 -8.60 -57.51
CA LEU A 45 18.88 -8.77 -57.43
C LEU A 45 18.23 -7.61 -56.68
N GLN A 46 17.01 -7.26 -57.09
CA GLN A 46 16.20 -6.22 -56.48
C GLN A 46 14.87 -6.80 -56.00
N PHE A 47 14.44 -6.46 -54.78
CA PHE A 47 13.25 -6.99 -54.13
C PHE A 47 12.25 -5.89 -53.79
N CYS A 48 10.96 -6.21 -53.90
CA CYS A 48 9.87 -5.33 -53.49
C CYS A 48 8.82 -6.13 -52.71
N PHE A 49 8.29 -5.55 -51.62
CA PHE A 49 7.37 -6.23 -50.72
C PHE A 49 6.00 -5.54 -50.71
N PHE A 50 4.96 -6.34 -50.65
CA PHE A 50 3.58 -5.89 -50.74
C PHE A 50 2.74 -6.50 -49.62
N ARG A 51 1.78 -5.71 -49.14
CA ARG A 51 0.67 -6.16 -48.30
C ARG A 51 -0.63 -5.78 -48.99
N ASP A 52 -1.45 -6.78 -49.25
CA ASP A 52 -2.68 -6.68 -50.04
C ASP A 52 -2.40 -6.08 -51.43
N SER A 53 -2.73 -4.80 -51.60
CA SER A 53 -2.50 -4.03 -52.83
C SER A 53 -1.56 -2.84 -52.60
N ARG A 54 -0.93 -2.74 -51.42
CA ARG A 54 -0.04 -1.62 -51.05
C ARG A 54 1.39 -2.10 -50.97
N VAL A 55 2.31 -1.27 -51.46
CA VAL A 55 3.75 -1.47 -51.31
C VAL A 55 4.14 -1.14 -49.87
N LEU A 56 4.95 -2.00 -49.23
CA LEU A 56 5.40 -1.80 -47.84
C LEU A 56 6.61 -0.86 -47.72
N TRP A 57 7.37 -0.69 -48.80
CA TRP A 57 8.53 0.18 -48.84
C TRP A 57 8.63 0.92 -50.19
N PRO A 58 8.89 2.24 -50.22
CA PRO A 58 9.03 2.97 -51.47
C PRO A 58 10.28 2.48 -52.23
N GLY A 59 10.05 1.74 -53.32
CA GLY A 59 11.09 1.34 -54.26
C GLY A 59 11.61 -0.08 -54.06
N TRP A 60 12.69 -0.38 -54.79
CA TRP A 60 13.33 -1.68 -54.80
C TRP A 60 14.50 -1.72 -53.81
N SER A 61 14.59 -2.79 -53.03
CA SER A 61 15.67 -3.04 -52.08
C SER A 61 16.66 -4.06 -52.65
N SER A 62 17.95 -3.91 -52.34
CA SER A 62 18.94 -4.97 -52.59
C SER A 62 18.88 -6.10 -51.56
N SER A 63 18.18 -5.88 -50.44
CA SER A 63 17.98 -6.87 -49.39
C SER A 63 16.81 -7.80 -49.74
N PRO A 64 16.99 -9.13 -49.69
CA PRO A 64 15.90 -10.10 -49.78
C PRO A 64 15.04 -10.14 -48.50
N GLU A 65 15.38 -9.32 -47.51
CA GLU A 65 14.70 -9.25 -46.22
C GLU A 65 14.15 -7.85 -45.95
N LEU A 66 12.93 -7.81 -45.40
CA LEU A 66 12.28 -6.61 -44.88
C LEU A 66 11.87 -6.83 -43.43
N GLN A 67 12.39 -6.00 -42.53
CA GLN A 67 11.99 -5.99 -41.12
C GLN A 67 10.86 -5.00 -40.88
N LEU A 68 9.78 -5.49 -40.28
CA LEU A 68 8.69 -4.71 -39.73
C LEU A 68 8.89 -4.67 -38.22
N PRO A 69 9.45 -3.60 -37.64
CA PRO A 69 9.89 -3.58 -36.24
C PRO A 69 8.74 -3.64 -35.24
N LYS A 70 7.55 -3.17 -35.64
CA LYS A 70 6.31 -3.26 -34.86
C LYS A 70 5.17 -3.60 -35.80
N VAL A 71 4.46 -4.67 -35.51
CA VAL A 71 3.23 -5.04 -36.23
C VAL A 71 2.04 -5.06 -35.28
N TRP A 72 0.87 -4.70 -35.79
CA TRP A 72 -0.38 -4.67 -35.05
C TRP A 72 -1.48 -5.45 -35.78
N ARG A 73 -2.66 -5.61 -35.15
CA ARG A 73 -3.75 -6.40 -35.75
C ARG A 73 -4.15 -5.84 -37.12
N GLU A 74 -4.14 -4.52 -37.28
CA GLU A 74 -4.36 -3.78 -38.52
C GLU A 74 -3.33 -4.07 -39.63
N ASP A 75 -2.18 -4.65 -39.29
CA ASP A 75 -1.18 -5.07 -40.28
C ASP A 75 -1.43 -6.49 -40.82
N SER A 76 -2.44 -7.21 -40.31
CA SER A 76 -2.80 -8.52 -40.85
C SER A 76 -3.27 -8.42 -42.30
N GLY A 77 -2.90 -9.36 -43.15
CA GLY A 77 -3.30 -9.34 -44.55
C GLY A 77 -2.55 -10.33 -45.45
N SER A 78 -2.69 -10.12 -46.75
CA SER A 78 -2.09 -10.93 -47.82
C SER A 78 -0.73 -10.38 -48.23
N TYR A 79 0.36 -11.01 -47.80
CA TYR A 79 1.71 -10.58 -48.13
C TYR A 79 2.28 -11.31 -49.35
N TRP A 80 3.07 -10.61 -50.15
CA TRP A 80 3.78 -11.18 -51.30
C TRP A 80 5.00 -10.32 -51.66
N CYS A 81 5.92 -10.87 -52.44
CA CYS A 81 7.12 -10.18 -52.89
C CYS A 81 7.35 -10.32 -54.39
N GLU A 82 8.02 -9.32 -54.96
CA GLU A 82 8.54 -9.32 -56.32
C GLU A 82 10.06 -9.30 -56.30
N GLU A 83 10.66 -9.95 -57.28
CA GLU A 83 12.10 -9.89 -57.55
C GLU A 83 12.29 -9.42 -58.99
N LYS A 84 13.20 -8.45 -59.18
CA LYS A 84 13.54 -7.87 -60.47
C LYS A 84 15.00 -8.16 -60.80
N THR A 85 15.17 -8.69 -62.01
CA THR A 85 16.47 -8.96 -62.63
C THR A 85 16.96 -7.78 -63.47
N MET A 86 18.27 -7.77 -63.83
CA MET A 86 18.85 -6.78 -64.76
C MET A 86 18.19 -6.78 -66.15
N ALA A 87 17.66 -7.93 -66.58
CA ALA A 87 16.87 -8.06 -67.80
C ALA A 87 15.42 -7.52 -67.66
N ALA A 88 15.13 -6.82 -66.56
CA ALA A 88 13.83 -6.30 -66.17
C ALA A 88 12.69 -7.34 -66.10
N ARG A 89 13.03 -8.64 -66.01
CA ARG A 89 12.04 -9.68 -65.70
C ARG A 89 11.69 -9.59 -64.24
N VAL A 90 10.37 -9.62 -63.96
CA VAL A 90 9.82 -9.58 -62.61
C VAL A 90 9.20 -10.93 -62.29
N ALA A 91 9.74 -11.61 -61.27
CA ALA A 91 9.14 -12.79 -60.69
C ALA A 91 8.25 -12.39 -59.50
N ARG A 92 7.20 -13.18 -59.23
CA ARG A 92 6.23 -12.94 -58.15
C ARG A 92 6.11 -14.17 -57.27
N SER A 93 6.15 -13.98 -55.96
CA SER A 93 5.86 -15.08 -55.03
C SER A 93 4.35 -15.30 -54.88
N PRO A 94 3.93 -16.52 -54.50
CA PRO A 94 2.58 -16.75 -54.01
C PRO A 94 2.25 -15.88 -52.80
N ARG A 95 0.96 -15.58 -52.62
CA ARG A 95 0.48 -14.81 -51.48
C ARG A 95 0.49 -15.65 -50.20
N VAL A 96 0.96 -15.07 -49.10
CA VAL A 96 0.94 -15.67 -47.76
C VAL A 96 0.06 -14.83 -46.85
N GLN A 97 -0.88 -15.48 -46.18
CA GLN A 97 -1.72 -14.82 -45.17
C GLN A 97 -0.95 -14.74 -43.85
N ILE A 98 -0.72 -13.52 -43.36
CA ILE A 98 -0.10 -13.28 -42.07
C ILE A 98 -1.15 -12.64 -41.17
N GLN A 99 -1.42 -13.30 -40.04
CA GLN A 99 -2.38 -12.83 -39.05
C GLN A 99 -1.65 -12.51 -37.74
N VAL A 100 -1.63 -11.22 -37.39
CA VAL A 100 -1.04 -10.73 -36.15
C VAL A 100 -1.97 -11.07 -34.99
N GLN A 101 -1.43 -11.77 -34.00
CA GLN A 101 -2.17 -12.27 -32.85
C GLN A 101 -2.17 -11.27 -31.71
N ARG A 102 -3.33 -11.11 -31.06
CA ARG A 102 -3.44 -10.37 -29.80
C ARG A 102 -3.35 -11.34 -28.64
N VAL A 103 -2.50 -11.05 -27.67
CA VAL A 103 -2.36 -11.83 -26.44
C VAL A 103 -3.39 -11.33 -25.42
N PRO A 104 -4.25 -12.20 -24.87
CA PRO A 104 -5.21 -11.84 -23.84
C PRO A 104 -4.53 -11.25 -22.59
N VAL A 105 -5.24 -10.35 -21.91
CA VAL A 105 -4.83 -9.81 -20.61
C VAL A 105 -4.84 -10.91 -19.54
N CYS A 106 -3.80 -10.98 -18.71
CA CYS A 106 -3.80 -11.83 -17.51
C CYS A 106 -2.96 -11.26 -16.37
N ASN A 107 -3.24 -11.73 -15.14
CA ASN A 107 -2.61 -11.31 -13.89
C ASN A 107 -2.67 -9.79 -13.71
N VAL A 108 -3.89 -9.28 -13.60
CA VAL A 108 -4.14 -7.87 -13.34
C VAL A 108 -3.91 -7.61 -11.86
N SER A 109 -3.17 -6.55 -11.53
CA SER A 109 -2.90 -6.12 -10.17
C SER A 109 -3.21 -4.64 -10.00
N LEU A 110 -3.66 -4.28 -8.81
CA LEU A 110 -3.89 -2.89 -8.42
C LEU A 110 -2.88 -2.53 -7.34
N GLU A 111 -2.22 -1.39 -7.51
CA GLU A 111 -1.32 -0.82 -6.50
C GLU A 111 -1.75 0.60 -6.13
N THR A 112 -1.50 0.97 -4.88
CA THR A 112 -1.73 2.33 -4.39
C THR A 112 -0.43 3.11 -4.35
N GLN A 113 -0.52 4.40 -4.64
CA GLN A 113 0.55 5.36 -4.40
C GLN A 113 -0.02 6.49 -3.52
N PRO A 114 0.44 6.61 -2.25
CA PRO A 114 1.52 5.86 -1.61
C PRO A 114 1.22 4.36 -1.38
N PRO A 115 2.27 3.51 -1.25
CA PRO A 115 2.10 2.08 -0.97
C PRO A 115 1.38 1.82 0.36
N GLY A 116 0.60 0.74 0.43
CA GLY A 116 -0.11 0.32 1.65
C GLY A 116 -1.45 1.02 1.88
N GLY A 117 -1.89 1.89 0.96
CA GLY A 117 -3.24 2.47 0.96
C GLY A 117 -3.56 3.44 2.10
N GLN A 118 -2.58 3.82 2.93
CA GLN A 118 -2.77 4.80 3.99
C GLN A 118 -2.41 6.21 3.49
N VAL A 119 -3.40 7.10 3.45
CA VAL A 119 -3.24 8.45 2.87
C VAL A 119 -3.85 9.49 3.81
N GLN A 120 -3.25 10.68 3.95
CA GLN A 120 -3.85 11.71 4.79
C GLN A 120 -4.95 12.47 4.04
N LYS A 121 -5.99 12.90 4.77
CA LYS A 121 -7.08 13.70 4.19
C LYS A 121 -6.54 14.93 3.45
N GLY A 122 -6.94 15.10 2.19
CA GLY A 122 -6.54 16.20 1.32
C GLY A 122 -5.28 15.94 0.50
N GLU A 123 -4.54 14.86 0.78
CA GLU A 123 -3.42 14.44 -0.07
C GLU A 123 -3.91 13.71 -1.32
N ARG A 124 -2.99 13.50 -2.27
CA ARG A 124 -3.25 12.80 -3.53
C ARG A 124 -3.06 11.30 -3.36
N LEU A 125 -4.05 10.53 -3.80
CA LEU A 125 -3.98 9.07 -3.93
C LEU A 125 -4.00 8.70 -5.41
N ALA A 126 -3.17 7.73 -5.77
CA ALA A 126 -3.15 7.16 -7.09
C ALA A 126 -3.35 5.65 -7.06
N LEU A 127 -4.20 5.17 -7.95
CA LEU A 127 -4.55 3.77 -8.15
C LEU A 127 -3.96 3.32 -9.50
N VAL A 128 -2.89 2.52 -9.44
CA VAL A 128 -2.16 2.05 -10.61
C VAL A 128 -2.58 0.63 -10.92
N CYS A 129 -3.29 0.47 -12.04
CA CYS A 129 -3.68 -0.85 -12.54
C CYS A 129 -2.61 -1.35 -13.50
N MET A 130 -2.13 -2.57 -13.29
CA MET A 130 -1.06 -3.19 -14.08
C MET A 130 -1.48 -4.56 -14.59
N VAL A 131 -0.92 -4.92 -15.74
CA VAL A 131 -1.18 -6.17 -16.45
C VAL A 131 0.18 -6.86 -16.67
N ALA A 132 0.33 -8.10 -16.19
CA ALA A 132 1.59 -8.82 -16.40
C ALA A 132 1.80 -9.24 -17.85
N ARG A 133 0.72 -9.60 -18.56
CA ARG A 133 0.74 -9.96 -19.98
C ARG A 133 -0.53 -9.51 -20.68
N GLY A 134 -0.38 -8.98 -21.89
CA GLY A 134 -1.47 -8.54 -22.76
C GLY A 134 -0.90 -7.69 -23.88
N THR A 135 -1.61 -7.55 -25.00
CA THR A 135 -1.20 -6.66 -26.10
C THR A 135 -2.38 -5.90 -26.69
N GLY A 136 -2.05 -4.92 -27.53
CA GLY A 136 -3.02 -4.07 -28.20
C GLY A 136 -3.53 -2.96 -27.30
N ASP A 137 -4.69 -2.42 -27.65
CA ASP A 137 -5.36 -1.41 -26.84
C ASP A 137 -6.07 -2.10 -25.68
N ILE A 138 -5.71 -1.71 -24.45
CA ILE A 138 -6.24 -2.27 -23.21
C ILE A 138 -7.13 -1.21 -22.56
N THR A 139 -8.37 -1.60 -22.25
CA THR A 139 -9.33 -0.80 -21.51
C THR A 139 -9.24 -1.15 -20.03
N PHE A 140 -8.88 -0.16 -19.22
CA PHE A 140 -8.76 -0.21 -17.78
C PHE A 140 -9.99 0.43 -17.13
N LEU A 141 -10.55 -0.22 -16.12
CA LEU A 141 -11.67 0.28 -15.33
C LEU A 141 -11.30 0.22 -13.85
N TRP A 142 -11.60 1.27 -13.10
CA TRP A 142 -11.37 1.32 -11.64
C TRP A 142 -12.70 1.31 -10.92
N TYR A 143 -12.78 0.48 -9.88
CA TYR A 143 -13.99 0.30 -9.09
C TYR A 143 -13.73 0.59 -7.62
N LYS A 144 -14.75 1.14 -6.96
CA LYS A 144 -14.80 1.38 -5.52
C LYS A 144 -15.92 0.57 -4.87
N GLY A 145 -15.61 -0.04 -3.74
CA GLY A 145 -16.53 -0.81 -2.92
C GLY A 145 -16.88 -2.18 -3.51
N ALA A 146 -17.46 -3.04 -2.68
CA ALA A 146 -17.83 -4.41 -3.07
C ALA A 146 -18.95 -4.46 -4.13
N LEU A 147 -19.77 -3.41 -4.23
CA LEU A 147 -20.85 -3.29 -5.23
C LEU A 147 -20.35 -2.74 -6.58
N GLY A 148 -19.07 -2.35 -6.68
CA GLY A 148 -18.44 -1.99 -7.95
C GLY A 148 -18.87 -0.64 -8.53
N LEU A 149 -18.74 0.45 -7.78
CA LEU A 149 -18.92 1.79 -8.34
C LEU A 149 -17.79 2.09 -9.33
N ASN A 150 -18.11 2.22 -10.62
CA ASN A 150 -17.13 2.61 -11.64
C ASN A 150 -16.67 4.07 -11.41
N LEU A 151 -15.37 4.26 -11.22
CA LEU A 151 -14.75 5.58 -11.00
C LEU A 151 -14.26 6.19 -12.29
N GLU A 152 -13.63 5.37 -13.15
CA GLU A 152 -13.03 5.82 -14.39
C GLU A 152 -12.86 4.65 -15.37
N THR A 153 -12.87 4.96 -16.66
CA THR A 153 -12.54 4.05 -17.74
C THR A 153 -11.53 4.70 -18.67
N LYS A 154 -10.40 4.03 -18.94
CA LYS A 154 -9.33 4.52 -19.81
C LYS A 154 -8.89 3.44 -20.77
N THR A 155 -8.75 3.77 -22.06
CA THR A 155 -8.22 2.84 -23.07
C THR A 155 -6.89 3.34 -23.56
N GLN A 156 -5.86 2.50 -23.49
CA GLN A 156 -4.53 2.84 -23.97
C GLN A 156 -3.72 1.60 -24.34
N ARG A 157 -2.74 1.79 -25.23
CA ARG A 157 -1.82 0.75 -25.69
C ARG A 157 -0.65 0.57 -24.73
N SER A 158 -0.95 0.22 -23.48
CA SER A 158 0.01 0.10 -22.38
C SER A 158 -0.39 -1.02 -21.43
N LEU A 159 0.58 -1.64 -20.77
CA LEU A 159 0.36 -2.65 -19.73
C LEU A 159 -0.02 -2.06 -18.37
N ALA A 160 0.02 -0.74 -18.21
CA ALA A 160 -0.36 -0.07 -16.98
C ALA A 160 -1.08 1.24 -17.26
N ALA A 161 -2.01 1.59 -16.38
CA ALA A 161 -2.71 2.86 -16.38
C ALA A 161 -2.95 3.35 -14.95
N LYS A 162 -3.23 4.66 -14.80
CA LYS A 162 -3.33 5.32 -13.50
C LYS A 162 -4.61 6.14 -13.39
N TYR A 163 -5.34 5.95 -12.30
CA TYR A 163 -6.41 6.82 -11.84
C TYR A 163 -5.93 7.61 -10.63
N GLU A 164 -6.22 8.92 -10.58
CA GLU A 164 -5.79 9.80 -9.50
C GLU A 164 -7.01 10.42 -8.80
N ILE A 165 -6.97 10.42 -7.47
CA ILE A 165 -7.85 11.18 -6.59
C ILE A 165 -7.01 12.35 -6.06
N PRO A 166 -7.19 13.57 -6.58
CA PRO A 166 -6.29 14.69 -6.28
C PRO A 166 -6.23 15.08 -4.81
N ALA A 167 -7.37 14.97 -4.11
CA ALA A 167 -7.50 15.30 -2.69
C ALA A 167 -8.48 14.32 -2.02
N VAL A 168 -7.96 13.36 -1.25
CA VAL A 168 -8.77 12.31 -0.63
C VAL A 168 -9.67 12.84 0.48
N ARG A 169 -10.88 12.28 0.57
CA ARG A 169 -11.90 12.57 1.59
C ARG A 169 -12.11 11.33 2.46
N ASP A 170 -12.77 11.51 3.60
CA ASP A 170 -13.09 10.39 4.51
C ASP A 170 -13.91 9.29 3.82
N SER A 171 -14.82 9.70 2.94
CA SER A 171 -15.63 8.83 2.10
C SER A 171 -14.83 7.96 1.13
N ASP A 172 -13.53 8.22 0.92
CA ASP A 172 -12.65 7.44 0.04
C ASP A 172 -12.02 6.23 0.73
N THR A 173 -12.24 6.07 2.04
CA THR A 173 -11.93 4.85 2.77
C THR A 173 -12.85 3.71 2.30
N ASP A 174 -12.29 2.80 1.50
CA ASP A 174 -12.99 1.61 1.00
C ASP A 174 -11.99 0.62 0.39
N LYS A 175 -12.48 -0.48 -0.16
CA LYS A 175 -11.75 -1.40 -1.03
C LYS A 175 -11.90 -1.01 -2.49
N TYR A 176 -10.82 -1.16 -3.24
CA TYR A 176 -10.74 -0.84 -4.66
C TYR A 176 -10.23 -2.03 -5.43
N TYR A 177 -10.65 -2.17 -6.68
CA TYR A 177 -10.11 -3.15 -7.62
C TYR A 177 -10.14 -2.55 -9.02
N CYS A 178 -9.35 -3.08 -9.93
CA CYS A 178 -9.40 -2.70 -11.34
C CYS A 178 -9.70 -3.89 -12.23
N ALA A 179 -10.25 -3.59 -13.40
CA ALA A 179 -10.43 -4.54 -14.49
C ALA A 179 -9.61 -4.09 -15.70
N ALA A 180 -9.06 -5.03 -16.45
CA ALA A 180 -8.42 -4.76 -17.73
C ALA A 180 -8.96 -5.73 -18.79
N ASP A 181 -9.31 -5.21 -19.96
CA ASP A 181 -9.86 -5.96 -21.09
C ASP A 181 -9.23 -5.48 -22.40
N ASN A 182 -8.95 -6.42 -23.31
CA ASN A 182 -8.47 -6.14 -24.66
C ASN A 182 -9.29 -6.83 -25.76
N GLY A 183 -10.54 -7.18 -25.43
CA GLY A 183 -11.52 -7.83 -26.32
C GLY A 183 -11.63 -9.35 -26.15
N TYR A 184 -10.95 -9.93 -25.15
CA TYR A 184 -11.06 -11.34 -24.79
C TYR A 184 -11.81 -11.56 -23.46
N GLY A 185 -12.36 -10.49 -22.89
CA GLY A 185 -13.06 -10.49 -21.62
C GLY A 185 -12.24 -9.82 -20.52
N PRO A 186 -12.91 -9.25 -19.51
CA PRO A 186 -12.23 -8.52 -18.44
C PRO A 186 -11.51 -9.48 -17.49
N SER A 187 -10.25 -9.17 -17.19
CA SER A 187 -9.53 -9.75 -16.06
C SER A 187 -9.55 -8.77 -14.89
N LEU A 188 -9.89 -9.25 -13.70
CA LEU A 188 -9.98 -8.43 -12.48
C LEU A 188 -8.70 -8.53 -11.65
N SER A 189 -8.39 -7.47 -10.90
CA SER A 189 -7.41 -7.50 -9.82
C SER A 189 -8.02 -7.97 -8.51
N GLU A 190 -7.15 -8.33 -7.56
CA GLU A 190 -7.53 -8.43 -6.16
C GLU A 190 -7.97 -7.07 -5.59
N LEU A 191 -8.72 -7.13 -4.49
CA LEU A 191 -9.18 -5.96 -3.75
C LEU A 191 -8.04 -5.37 -2.89
N VAL A 192 -7.82 -4.07 -3.01
CA VAL A 192 -6.87 -3.31 -2.20
C VAL A 192 -7.62 -2.36 -1.26
N SER A 193 -7.27 -2.39 0.02
CA SER A 193 -7.90 -1.53 1.03
C SER A 193 -7.20 -0.18 1.09
N VAL A 194 -7.96 0.90 1.01
CA VAL A 194 -7.50 2.28 1.21
C VAL A 194 -8.08 2.79 2.52
N THR A 195 -7.25 3.42 3.34
CA THR A 195 -7.65 4.03 4.62
C THR A 195 -7.19 5.47 4.66
N VAL A 196 -8.15 6.38 4.77
CA VAL A 196 -7.86 7.81 4.90
C VAL A 196 -7.64 8.16 6.37
N ARG A 197 -6.45 8.68 6.69
CA ARG A 197 -6.12 9.13 8.04
C ARG A 197 -6.31 10.64 8.16
N ILE A 198 -6.94 11.06 9.25
CA ILE A 198 -7.26 12.46 9.52
C ILE A 198 -6.32 12.95 10.62
N PRO A 199 -5.58 14.07 10.41
CA PRO A 199 -4.74 14.64 11.46
C PRO A 199 -5.60 15.16 12.62
N VAL A 200 -5.02 15.13 13.82
CA VAL A 200 -5.71 15.63 15.01
C VAL A 200 -5.99 17.13 14.91
N SER A 201 -7.18 17.56 15.35
CA SER A 201 -7.46 18.97 15.59
C SER A 201 -6.72 19.46 16.83
N ARG A 202 -6.67 20.78 17.03
CA ARG A 202 -6.24 21.34 18.32
C ARG A 202 -7.13 20.75 19.43
N PRO A 203 -6.56 20.11 20.46
CA PRO A 203 -7.36 19.56 21.53
C PRO A 203 -7.85 20.66 22.46
N VAL A 204 -8.95 20.39 23.16
CA VAL A 204 -9.50 21.24 24.21
C VAL A 204 -9.25 20.56 25.54
N LEU A 205 -8.56 21.26 26.45
CA LEU A 205 -8.43 20.83 27.84
C LEU A 205 -9.62 21.36 28.64
N THR A 206 -10.27 20.45 29.36
CA THR A 206 -11.35 20.77 30.31
C THR A 206 -10.95 20.28 31.68
N ILE A 207 -11.15 21.13 32.69
CA ILE A 207 -10.93 20.78 34.10
C ILE A 207 -12.29 20.77 34.76
N ARG A 208 -12.71 19.62 35.28
CA ARG A 208 -14.01 19.42 35.93
C ARG A 208 -13.80 19.15 37.41
N GLY A 209 -14.40 19.98 38.27
CA GLY A 209 -14.33 19.83 39.72
C GLY A 209 -15.73 19.82 40.35
N PRO A 210 -15.83 19.49 41.65
CA PRO A 210 -17.10 19.46 42.38
C PRO A 210 -17.71 20.85 42.62
N GLY A 211 -16.91 21.92 42.58
CA GLY A 211 -17.35 23.30 42.82
C GLY A 211 -16.82 24.31 41.79
N ALA A 212 -17.26 25.57 41.92
CA ALA A 212 -16.79 26.68 41.08
C ALA A 212 -15.38 27.17 41.46
N LEU A 213 -14.97 26.95 42.70
CA LEU A 213 -13.61 27.18 43.21
C LEU A 213 -12.96 25.83 43.48
N ALA A 214 -11.66 25.74 43.21
CA ALA A 214 -10.86 24.55 43.44
C ALA A 214 -10.12 24.70 44.78
N GLU A 215 -10.41 23.83 45.74
CA GLU A 215 -9.80 23.86 47.07
C GLU A 215 -8.77 22.74 47.26
N VAL A 216 -7.87 22.92 48.23
CA VAL A 216 -6.92 21.86 48.62
C VAL A 216 -7.70 20.64 49.13
N GLY A 217 -7.40 19.45 48.58
CA GLY A 217 -8.11 18.21 48.89
C GLY A 217 -9.19 17.83 47.88
N ASP A 218 -9.64 18.76 47.02
CA ASP A 218 -10.56 18.44 45.94
C ASP A 218 -9.94 17.47 44.93
N VAL A 219 -10.78 16.67 44.29
CA VAL A 219 -10.38 15.83 43.16
C VAL A 219 -11.00 16.41 41.90
N VAL A 220 -10.15 16.82 40.96
CA VAL A 220 -10.57 17.36 39.65
C VAL A 220 -10.21 16.39 38.53
N GLU A 221 -11.09 16.28 37.53
CA GLU A 221 -10.82 15.56 36.29
C GLU A 221 -10.20 16.52 35.26
N LEU A 222 -9.00 16.20 34.78
CA LEU A 222 -8.41 16.83 33.60
C LEU A 222 -8.73 15.97 32.40
N ARG A 223 -9.53 16.50 31.47
CA ARG A 223 -9.93 15.82 30.23
C ARG A 223 -9.45 16.59 29.01
N CYS A 224 -8.67 15.93 28.18
CA CYS A 224 -8.16 16.45 26.92
C CYS A 224 -8.88 15.77 25.75
N GLU A 225 -9.52 16.54 24.89
CA GLU A 225 -10.32 15.98 23.79
C GLU A 225 -9.98 16.66 22.46
N ALA A 226 -9.69 15.85 21.44
CA ALA A 226 -9.52 16.33 20.07
C ALA A 226 -10.79 16.01 19.29
N GLN A 227 -11.52 17.03 18.85
CA GLN A 227 -12.79 16.86 18.13
C GLN A 227 -12.66 16.13 16.79
N ARG A 228 -11.47 16.18 16.18
CA ARG A 228 -11.14 15.45 14.95
C ARG A 228 -9.80 14.75 15.09
N GLY A 229 -9.67 13.60 14.44
CA GLY A 229 -8.42 12.85 14.31
C GLY A 229 -8.70 11.35 14.20
N SER A 230 -7.95 10.64 13.35
CA SER A 230 -8.04 9.18 13.29
C SER A 230 -7.31 8.54 14.48
N PRO A 231 -7.85 7.47 15.08
CA PRO A 231 -7.19 6.73 16.15
C PRO A 231 -5.96 5.93 15.65
N PRO A 232 -5.08 5.49 16.56
CA PRO A 232 -5.04 5.83 17.99
C PRO A 232 -4.51 7.26 18.22
N ILE A 233 -5.15 8.00 19.13
CA ILE A 233 -4.69 9.34 19.55
C ILE A 233 -4.04 9.20 20.93
N LEU A 234 -2.83 9.72 21.06
CA LEU A 234 -2.05 9.72 22.30
C LEU A 234 -2.09 11.11 22.92
N TYR A 235 -2.40 11.15 24.22
CA TYR A 235 -2.51 12.39 24.99
C TYR A 235 -1.34 12.54 25.97
N ARG A 236 -0.79 13.75 26.05
CA ARG A 236 0.20 14.17 27.05
C ARG A 236 -0.27 15.42 27.75
N PHE A 237 -0.12 15.48 29.06
CA PHE A 237 -0.51 16.65 29.86
C PHE A 237 0.72 17.41 30.33
N TYR A 238 0.53 18.71 30.52
CA TYR A 238 1.55 19.64 30.96
C TYR A 238 1.00 20.53 32.07
N HIS A 239 1.83 20.82 33.06
CA HIS A 239 1.59 21.79 34.13
C HIS A 239 2.79 22.73 34.19
N LYS A 240 2.55 24.04 34.08
CA LYS A 240 3.63 25.06 33.97
C LYS A 240 4.68 24.69 32.89
N ASN A 241 4.21 24.15 31.76
CA ASN A 241 5.02 23.61 30.65
C ASN A 241 5.89 22.38 30.96
N VAL A 242 5.82 21.81 32.17
CA VAL A 242 6.47 20.55 32.53
C VAL A 242 5.52 19.39 32.26
N THR A 243 6.01 18.30 31.67
CA THR A 243 5.16 17.15 31.35
C THR A 243 4.75 16.37 32.59
N LEU A 244 3.46 16.05 32.70
CA LEU A 244 2.90 15.12 33.71
C LEU A 244 2.92 13.65 33.21
N GLY A 245 3.51 13.42 32.03
CA GLY A 245 3.60 12.12 31.37
C GLY A 245 2.42 11.81 30.44
N ARG A 246 2.45 10.59 29.89
CA ARG A 246 1.36 10.01 29.10
C ARG A 246 0.27 9.51 30.04
N LYS A 247 -0.94 9.99 29.83
CA LYS A 247 -2.16 9.53 30.50
C LYS A 247 -3.19 9.11 29.43
N GLY A 248 -4.34 8.61 29.86
CA GLY A 248 -5.49 8.43 28.96
C GLY A 248 -6.01 9.79 28.44
N ALA A 249 -7.16 9.79 27.78
CA ALA A 249 -7.82 11.05 27.38
C ALA A 249 -8.22 11.92 28.59
N SER A 250 -8.41 11.31 29.77
CA SER A 250 -8.56 12.02 31.03
C SER A 250 -7.87 11.32 32.20
N PHE A 251 -7.65 12.05 33.28
CA PHE A 251 -7.24 11.51 34.57
C PHE A 251 -7.71 12.41 35.73
N ASN A 252 -7.83 11.82 36.91
CA ASN A 252 -8.18 12.55 38.13
C ASN A 252 -6.92 13.01 38.87
N LEU A 253 -6.95 14.25 39.36
CA LEU A 253 -5.88 14.89 40.11
C LEU A 253 -6.41 15.33 41.48
N SER A 254 -5.80 14.83 42.56
CA SER A 254 -6.04 15.32 43.91
C SER A 254 -5.27 16.62 44.12
N LEU A 255 -5.98 17.70 44.48
CA LEU A 255 -5.40 19.04 44.52
C LEU A 255 -4.57 19.30 45.78
N THR A 256 -3.42 19.92 45.56
CA THR A 256 -2.52 20.48 46.56
C THR A 256 -2.22 21.92 46.17
N ALA A 257 -1.63 22.71 47.06
CA ALA A 257 -1.26 24.09 46.75
C ALA A 257 -0.33 24.20 45.52
N GLU A 258 0.55 23.20 45.33
CA GLU A 258 1.51 23.15 44.21
C GLU A 258 0.84 22.96 42.85
N HIS A 259 -0.37 22.40 42.82
CA HIS A 259 -1.12 22.17 41.59
C HIS A 259 -1.70 23.46 40.99
N SER A 260 -1.56 24.61 41.66
CA SER A 260 -1.89 25.92 41.06
C SER A 260 -0.99 26.22 39.86
N GLY A 261 -1.56 26.70 38.76
CA GLY A 261 -0.85 27.10 37.55
C GLY A 261 -1.57 26.76 36.25
N ASN A 262 -0.86 26.97 35.14
CA ASN A 262 -1.39 26.75 33.79
C ASN A 262 -1.24 25.29 33.37
N TYR A 263 -2.34 24.68 32.95
CA TYR A 263 -2.36 23.34 32.37
C TYR A 263 -2.59 23.40 30.87
N SER A 264 -1.91 22.54 30.12
CA SER A 264 -2.19 22.31 28.70
C SER A 264 -2.08 20.83 28.39
N CYS A 265 -2.65 20.42 27.27
CA CYS A 265 -2.52 19.05 26.79
C CYS A 265 -2.12 19.01 25.31
N GLU A 266 -1.52 17.91 24.89
CA GLU A 266 -1.10 17.64 23.53
C GLU A 266 -1.75 16.35 23.05
N ALA A 267 -2.33 16.38 21.86
CA ALA A 267 -2.89 15.23 21.16
C ALA A 267 -2.01 14.91 19.95
N ASP A 268 -1.71 13.63 19.72
CA ASP A 268 -0.87 13.17 18.63
C ASP A 268 -1.32 11.80 18.11
N ASN A 269 -1.54 11.69 16.79
CA ASN A 269 -1.84 10.44 16.11
C ASN A 269 -0.79 10.04 15.05
N GLY A 270 0.40 10.63 15.13
CA GLY A 270 1.51 10.41 14.20
C GLY A 270 1.43 11.25 12.92
N LEU A 271 0.40 12.09 12.75
CA LEU A 271 0.25 13.02 11.61
C LEU A 271 0.50 14.49 12.00
N GLY A 272 1.17 14.69 13.13
CA GLY A 272 1.48 15.99 13.69
C GLY A 272 0.74 16.24 15.00
N ALA A 273 1.52 16.45 16.06
CA ALA A 273 0.99 16.79 17.36
C ALA A 273 0.34 18.19 17.35
N ARG A 274 -0.68 18.36 18.20
CA ARG A 274 -1.34 19.66 18.44
C ARG A 274 -1.50 19.86 19.93
N ARG A 275 -1.19 21.07 20.39
CA ARG A 275 -1.33 21.50 21.79
C ARG A 275 -2.59 22.33 21.98
N SER A 276 -3.25 22.16 23.12
CA SER A 276 -4.37 22.97 23.56
C SER A 276 -3.91 24.36 23.99
N GLU A 277 -4.86 25.29 24.07
CA GLU A 277 -4.65 26.50 24.87
C GLU A 277 -4.42 26.13 26.34
N ALA A 278 -3.74 27.02 27.05
CA ALA A 278 -3.47 26.84 28.48
C ALA A 278 -4.68 27.25 29.32
N VAL A 279 -5.06 26.40 30.26
CA VAL A 279 -6.16 26.63 31.21
C VAL A 279 -5.56 26.88 32.60
N PRO A 280 -5.79 28.05 33.21
CA PRO A 280 -5.31 28.31 34.56
C PRO A 280 -6.17 27.56 35.59
N LEU A 281 -5.52 26.93 36.56
CA LEU A 281 -6.15 26.38 37.75
C LEU A 281 -5.57 27.09 38.97
N ASN A 282 -6.44 27.68 39.80
CA ASN A 282 -6.04 28.33 41.04
C ASN A 282 -6.62 27.54 42.21
N VAL A 283 -5.74 26.99 43.06
CA VAL A 283 -6.12 26.17 44.22
C VAL A 283 -6.11 27.04 45.47
N THR A 284 -7.26 27.29 46.07
CA THR A 284 -7.36 28.04 47.31
C THR A 284 -7.10 27.12 48.51
N GLY A 285 -6.19 27.53 49.39
CA GLY A 285 -5.94 26.85 50.65
C GLY A 285 -6.73 27.51 51.76
N VAL A 286 -7.66 26.76 52.38
CA VAL A 286 -7.96 27.02 53.79
C VAL A 286 -6.73 26.54 54.55
N HIS A 287 -5.76 27.43 54.78
CA HIS A 287 -4.83 27.21 55.87
C HIS A 287 -5.70 26.99 57.10
N ALA A 288 -5.62 25.79 57.70
CA ALA A 288 -6.23 25.53 58.98
C ALA A 288 -5.90 26.72 59.88
N ARG A 289 -6.93 27.46 60.30
CA ARG A 289 -6.76 28.51 61.31
C ARG A 289 -6.10 27.80 62.48
N THR A 290 -4.82 28.06 62.70
CA THR A 290 -4.20 27.77 63.99
C THR A 290 -5.00 28.56 65.00
N SER A 291 -5.91 27.88 65.70
CA SER A 291 -6.55 28.40 66.90
C SER A 291 -5.42 28.91 67.81
N PRO A 292 -5.49 30.15 68.33
CA PRO A 292 -4.51 30.58 69.31
C PRO A 292 -4.70 29.71 70.55
N LEU A 293 -3.70 28.88 70.88
CA LEU A 293 -3.62 28.26 72.19
C LEU A 293 -3.50 29.41 73.21
N SER A 294 -4.58 29.61 73.95
CA SER A 294 -4.61 30.40 75.16
C SER A 294 -3.63 29.77 76.16
N SER A 295 -2.59 30.53 76.47
CA SER A 295 -1.73 30.31 77.62
C SER A 295 -2.51 30.60 78.91
N LEU A 296 -2.36 29.74 79.92
CA LEU A 296 -2.45 30.00 81.37
C LEU A 296 -2.09 28.69 82.13
N PRO A 297 -1.61 28.75 83.38
CA PRO A 297 -0.19 28.56 83.66
C PRO A 297 0.15 27.34 84.54
N SER A 298 1.44 27.11 84.66
CA SER A 298 2.14 26.10 85.46
C SER A 298 1.67 25.99 86.92
N SER A 299 1.61 24.77 87.47
CA SER A 299 2.10 24.42 88.83
C SER A 299 2.12 22.90 89.10
N SER A 300 3.35 22.40 89.32
CA SER A 300 3.83 21.43 90.33
C SER A 300 3.22 20.02 90.52
N CYS A 301 4.17 19.07 90.54
CA CYS A 301 4.16 17.63 90.78
C CYS A 301 3.44 17.09 92.02
N PHE A 302 2.97 15.83 91.94
CA PHE A 302 3.10 14.82 93.01
C PHE A 302 3.21 13.40 92.41
N TYR A 303 4.08 12.58 93.01
CA TYR A 303 4.44 11.20 92.69
C TYR A 303 3.29 10.19 92.92
N VAL A 304 3.36 8.99 92.33
CA VAL A 304 3.65 7.70 93.04
C VAL A 304 3.35 6.45 92.16
N ASN A 305 4.38 5.59 92.09
CA ASN A 305 4.45 4.12 91.89
C ASN A 305 4.29 3.42 90.52
N SER A 306 5.44 2.88 90.08
CA SER A 306 5.65 1.67 89.26
C SER A 306 5.14 0.39 89.99
N PRO A 307 5.08 -0.79 89.33
CA PRO A 307 6.30 -1.57 89.04
C PRO A 307 6.41 -2.17 87.62
N ALA A 308 7.66 -2.43 87.25
CA ALA A 308 8.13 -3.16 86.07
C ALA A 308 7.86 -4.68 86.16
N PRO A 309 8.20 -5.52 85.14
CA PRO A 309 9.60 -5.90 84.81
C PRO A 309 9.96 -5.66 83.32
N LEU A 310 11.17 -5.21 82.94
CA LEU A 310 12.47 -5.92 82.80
C LEU A 310 12.44 -7.10 81.80
N GLN A 311 13.36 -7.34 80.86
CA GLN A 311 14.56 -6.66 80.34
C GLN A 311 15.13 -7.54 79.21
N GLY A 312 15.95 -6.98 78.30
CA GLY A 312 16.81 -7.73 77.36
C GLY A 312 16.90 -7.06 75.98
N GLN A 313 17.55 -5.90 75.83
CA GLN A 313 19.01 -5.64 75.72
C GLN A 313 19.56 -5.79 74.29
N SER A 314 20.17 -4.69 73.84
CA SER A 314 20.76 -4.32 72.54
C SER A 314 22.09 -5.01 72.21
N MET A 315 22.51 -4.98 70.94
CA MET A 315 23.90 -4.67 70.53
C MET A 315 24.03 -4.37 69.01
N TYR A 316 24.58 -3.17 68.70
CA TYR A 316 25.56 -2.76 67.65
C TYR A 316 25.40 -3.22 66.18
N GLU A 317 25.17 -2.31 65.23
CA GLU A 317 26.13 -1.46 64.46
C GLU A 317 26.64 -2.09 63.14
N ASN A 318 26.54 -1.29 62.08
CA ASN A 318 27.34 -1.24 60.84
C ASN A 318 27.16 -2.31 59.75
N GLY A 319 27.02 -1.82 58.51
CA GLY A 319 27.27 -2.61 57.30
C GLY A 319 26.46 -2.19 56.08
N GLU A 320 26.79 -1.03 55.48
CA GLU A 320 26.49 -0.75 54.08
C GLU A 320 27.17 -1.77 53.14
N GLU A 321 26.54 -1.96 51.99
CA GLU A 321 27.12 -2.38 50.70
C GLU A 321 27.39 -3.87 50.40
N ALA A 322 26.52 -4.45 49.55
CA ALA A 322 26.96 -5.24 48.39
C ALA A 322 25.83 -5.39 47.35
N TYR A 323 25.97 -4.66 46.25
CA TYR A 323 25.23 -4.83 45.01
C TYR A 323 25.64 -6.11 44.25
N LYS A 324 24.69 -6.65 43.47
CA LYS A 324 24.80 -7.59 42.33
C LYS A 324 24.96 -9.09 42.62
N ASN A 325 23.91 -9.86 42.32
CA ASN A 325 23.84 -10.69 41.09
C ASN A 325 22.62 -11.62 41.13
N LEU A 326 21.59 -11.31 40.33
CA LEU A 326 20.71 -12.36 39.79
C LEU A 326 20.39 -12.04 38.33
N HIS A 327 21.23 -12.56 37.43
CA HIS A 327 20.91 -12.69 36.02
C HIS A 327 19.87 -13.81 35.86
N LEU A 328 18.61 -13.43 35.60
CA LEU A 328 17.61 -14.38 35.11
C LEU A 328 17.68 -14.42 33.58
N ASN A 329 18.10 -15.58 33.07
CA ASN A 329 18.23 -15.90 31.65
C ASN A 329 16.84 -16.26 31.08
N ILE A 330 16.33 -15.43 30.17
CA ILE A 330 14.96 -15.50 29.61
C ILE A 330 14.73 -16.68 28.64
N ASN A 331 15.76 -17.48 28.34
CA ASN A 331 15.67 -18.56 27.36
C ASN A 331 15.15 -19.91 27.91
N ASP A 332 14.82 -20.04 29.20
CA ASP A 332 14.34 -21.30 29.79
C ASP A 332 12.80 -21.38 30.00
N ILE A 333 12.03 -20.37 29.55
CA ILE A 333 10.57 -20.32 29.70
C ILE A 333 9.81 -20.59 28.38
N LEU A 334 10.51 -20.91 27.28
CA LEU A 334 9.91 -21.18 25.96
C LEU A 334 10.06 -22.63 25.44
N GLN A 335 10.21 -23.64 26.31
CA GLN A 335 10.28 -25.05 25.88
C GLN A 335 9.31 -26.02 26.57
N ARG A 336 8.20 -25.54 27.16
CA ARG A 336 7.13 -26.44 27.64
C ARG A 336 5.73 -25.94 27.32
N THR A 337 5.37 -25.91 26.03
CA THR A 337 3.97 -26.03 25.57
C THR A 337 3.93 -26.61 24.15
N SER A 338 4.24 -27.90 23.99
CA SER A 338 3.98 -28.65 22.76
C SER A 338 3.45 -30.05 23.09
N SER A 339 2.13 -30.15 23.25
CA SER A 339 1.37 -31.40 23.07
C SER A 339 -0.13 -31.14 23.23
N LEU A 340 -0.80 -30.83 22.12
CA LEU A 340 -2.25 -30.94 21.98
C LEU A 340 -2.55 -32.08 21.00
N PRO A 341 -3.47 -33.01 21.33
CA PRO A 341 -3.80 -34.13 20.45
C PRO A 341 -4.70 -33.71 19.27
N GLN A 342 -4.43 -34.28 18.10
CA GLN A 342 -5.20 -34.14 16.87
C GLN A 342 -6.62 -34.68 17.02
N TYR A 343 -7.63 -33.85 16.74
CA TYR A 343 -9.03 -34.28 16.61
C TYR A 343 -9.36 -34.52 15.13
N ARG A 344 -9.68 -35.77 14.76
CA ARG A 344 -10.24 -36.16 13.45
C ARG A 344 -11.74 -35.81 13.39
N PRO A 345 -12.25 -35.15 12.34
CA PRO A 345 -13.69 -35.14 12.08
C PRO A 345 -14.14 -36.44 11.38
N ARG A 346 -15.18 -37.07 11.92
CA ARG A 346 -15.91 -38.21 11.34
C ARG A 346 -16.66 -37.76 10.07
N GLY A 347 -16.52 -38.54 9.01
CA GLY A 347 -17.30 -38.40 7.79
C GLY A 347 -18.77 -38.81 8.02
N HIS A 348 -19.67 -37.99 7.49
CA HIS A 348 -21.08 -38.35 7.30
C HIS A 348 -21.29 -38.78 5.84
N ALA A 349 -21.71 -40.03 5.68
CA ALA A 349 -22.22 -40.58 4.44
C ALA A 349 -23.61 -39.99 4.14
N SER A 350 -23.77 -39.38 2.98
CA SER A 350 -25.07 -39.12 2.37
C SER A 350 -25.43 -40.29 1.46
N ARG A 351 -26.55 -40.93 1.80
CA ARG A 351 -27.16 -42.06 1.12
C ARG A 351 -28.03 -41.53 -0.01
N THR A 352 -27.92 -42.16 -1.16
CA THR A 352 -28.78 -42.05 -2.35
C THR A 352 -30.27 -42.18 -2.01
N ARG A 353 -31.09 -41.34 -2.65
CA ARG A 353 -32.37 -41.74 -3.24
C ARG A 353 -32.73 -40.84 -4.39
#